data_AF-A0AAW1UQ67-F1
#
_entry.id   AF-A0AAW1UQ67-F1
#
_cell.length_a   1.000
_cell.length_b   1.000
_cell.length_c   1.000
_cell.angle_alpha   90.00
_cell.angle_beta   90.00
_cell.angle_gamma   90.00
#
_symmetry.space_group_name_H-M   'P 1'
#
loop_
_entity.id
_entity.type
_entity.pdbx_description
1 polymer ?
#
loop_
_entity_poly.entity_id
_entity_poly.type
_entity_poly.pdbx_seq_one_letter_code
_entity_poly.pdbx_strand_id
1 'polypeptide(L)'
;MAQSERNMKRPEFLESLGLRMLQGHLERRSSQPGLPKTLKRMLNTPGSSTEVMSPTKKQRCIVCPRSKDIKTLSHCNFCKQTICQKHMKLICSSCYEK
;
A
#
# COMPACT_ATOMS: atom_id res chain seq x y z
N MET A 1 -19.08 19.89 22.13
CA MET A 1 -18.59 18.95 21.10
C MET A 1 -18.39 17.61 21.77
N ALA A 2 -19.21 16.63 21.40
CA ALA A 2 -19.29 15.34 22.07
C ALA A 2 -18.04 14.49 21.80
N GLN A 3 -17.36 14.02 22.84
CA GLN A 3 -16.55 12.80 22.72
C GLN A 3 -16.73 11.94 23.97
N SER A 4 -17.26 10.76 23.70
CA SER A 4 -17.50 9.64 24.58
C SER A 4 -16.23 9.17 25.28
N GLU A 5 -16.32 8.95 26.59
CA GLU A 5 -15.35 8.20 27.38
C GLU A 5 -15.35 6.74 26.90
N ARG A 6 -14.64 6.49 25.79
CA ARG A 6 -14.34 5.13 25.36
C ARG A 6 -13.28 4.60 26.32
N ASN A 7 -13.60 3.50 27.01
CA ASN A 7 -12.67 2.72 27.81
C ASN A 7 -11.56 2.16 26.89
N MET A 8 -10.60 3.02 26.54
CA MET A 8 -9.51 2.72 25.62
C MET A 8 -8.54 1.81 26.36
N LYS A 9 -8.12 0.73 25.71
CA LYS A 9 -7.13 -0.15 26.34
C LYS A 9 -5.83 0.64 26.50
N ARG A 10 -5.16 0.47 27.64
CA ARG A 10 -3.84 1.07 27.91
C ARG A 10 -2.86 1.03 26.71
N PRO A 11 -2.71 -0.08 25.95
CA PRO A 11 -1.85 -0.09 24.76
C PRO A 11 -2.29 0.92 23.69
N GLU A 12 -3.57 0.99 23.35
CA GLU A 12 -4.12 1.92 22.35
C GLU A 12 -3.90 3.38 22.78
N PHE A 13 -4.07 3.65 24.07
CA PHE A 13 -3.79 4.96 24.64
C PHE A 13 -2.31 5.34 24.47
N LEU A 14 -1.40 4.46 24.88
CA LEU A 14 0.05 4.72 24.80
C LEU A 14 0.52 4.89 23.35
N GLU A 15 -0.02 4.10 22.42
CA GLU A 15 0.25 4.25 21.00
C GLU A 15 -0.24 5.62 20.49
N SER A 16 -1.49 6.00 20.80
CA SER A 16 -2.05 7.29 20.40
C SER A 16 -1.30 8.48 21.00
N LEU A 17 -0.79 8.33 22.23
CA LEU A 17 -0.02 9.35 22.93
C LEU A 17 1.36 9.49 22.28
N GLY A 18 2.06 8.38 22.06
CA GLY A 18 3.36 8.38 21.41
C GLY A 18 3.31 9.00 20.01
N LEU A 19 2.31 8.63 19.20
CA LEU A 19 2.13 9.21 17.86
C LEU A 19 1.88 10.72 17.92
N ARG A 20 1.04 11.20 18.84
CA ARG A 20 0.80 12.64 19.02
C ARG A 20 2.04 13.39 19.48
N MET A 21 2.85 12.81 20.37
CA MET A 21 4.11 13.42 20.81
C MET A 21 5.12 13.52 19.67
N LEU A 22 5.15 12.54 18.75
CA LEU A 22 6.06 12.54 17.61
C LEU A 22 5.63 13.48 16.47
N GLN A 23 4.33 13.82 16.38
CA GLN A 23 3.77 14.51 15.23
C GLN A 23 4.52 15.79 14.83
N GLY A 24 4.75 16.71 15.77
CA GLY A 24 5.46 17.96 15.46
C GLY A 24 6.92 17.77 15.02
N HIS A 25 7.58 16.71 15.50
CA HIS A 25 8.93 16.36 15.04
C HIS A 25 8.91 15.80 13.61
N LEU A 26 7.94 14.94 13.31
CA LEU A 26 7.79 14.34 11.97
C LEU A 26 7.46 15.41 10.92
N GLU A 27 6.57 16.35 11.22
CA GLU A 27 6.21 17.47 10.33
C GLU A 27 7.41 18.39 10.02
N ARG A 28 8.23 18.70 11.03
CA ARG A 28 9.47 19.45 10.82
C ARG A 28 10.45 18.68 9.93
N ARG A 29 10.59 17.37 10.15
CA ARG A 29 11.55 16.52 9.46
C ARG A 29 11.15 16.25 8.01
N SER A 30 9.87 16.10 7.71
CA SER A 30 9.37 15.89 6.33
C SER A 30 9.70 17.07 5.42
N SER A 31 9.71 18.27 5.98
CA SER A 31 10.01 19.53 5.29
C SER A 31 11.50 19.76 5.01
N GLN A 32 12.40 18.93 5.56
CA GLN A 32 13.84 19.13 5.43
C GLN A 32 14.35 18.74 4.02
N PRO A 33 15.15 19.58 3.34
CA PRO A 33 15.58 19.33 1.96
C PRO A 33 16.45 18.07 1.81
N GLY A 34 17.27 17.75 2.81
CA GLY A 34 18.22 16.62 2.80
C GLY A 34 17.66 15.25 3.23
N LEU A 35 16.37 15.14 3.54
CA LEU A 35 15.81 13.85 3.95
C LEU A 35 15.74 12.88 2.74
N PRO A 36 16.28 11.66 2.85
CA PRO A 36 16.19 10.64 1.80
C PRO A 36 14.77 10.44 1.29
N LYS A 37 14.62 10.24 -0.03
CA LYS A 37 13.31 10.11 -0.71
C LYS A 37 12.44 9.00 -0.10
N THR A 38 13.04 7.88 0.29
CA THR A 38 12.37 6.76 0.95
C THR A 38 11.73 7.18 2.28
N LEU A 39 12.48 7.91 3.11
CA LEU A 39 11.99 8.42 4.38
C LEU A 39 10.93 9.51 4.20
N LYS A 40 11.10 10.44 3.25
CA LYS A 40 10.06 11.43 2.89
C LYS A 40 8.75 10.75 2.50
N ARG A 41 8.83 9.68 1.70
CA ARG A 41 7.66 8.92 1.30
C ARG A 41 6.95 8.28 2.50
N MET A 42 7.70 7.65 3.40
CA MET A 42 7.13 7.05 4.62
C MET A 42 6.44 8.07 5.53
N LEU A 43 7.03 9.26 5.70
CA LEU A 43 6.45 10.32 6.53
C LEU A 43 5.17 10.92 5.91
N ASN A 44 5.09 11.00 4.59
CA ASN A 44 3.97 11.63 3.88
C ASN A 44 2.81 10.67 3.57
N THR A 45 2.98 9.36 3.81
CA THR A 45 1.90 8.36 3.65
C THR A 45 1.50 7.77 5.00
N PRO A 46 0.74 8.51 5.83
CA PRO A 46 0.19 7.94 7.06
C PRO A 46 -0.72 6.76 6.70
N GLY A 47 -0.39 5.57 7.21
CA GLY A 47 -1.15 4.34 6.93
C GLY A 47 -0.57 3.43 5.85
N SER A 48 0.59 3.75 5.26
CA SER A 48 1.38 2.71 4.60
C SER A 48 2.08 1.90 5.69
N SER A 49 1.31 1.09 6.42
CA SER A 49 1.85 -0.19 6.88
C SER A 49 2.57 -0.76 5.66
N THR A 50 3.89 -0.88 5.73
CA THR A 50 4.55 -1.93 4.98
C THR A 50 3.89 -3.20 5.50
N GLU A 51 2.77 -3.57 4.89
CA GLU A 51 2.42 -4.96 4.74
C GLU A 51 3.72 -5.57 4.27
N VAL A 52 4.40 -6.27 5.19
CA VAL A 52 5.47 -7.16 4.82
C VAL A 52 4.76 -8.07 3.83
N MET A 53 4.91 -7.79 2.54
CA MET A 53 4.26 -8.55 1.49
C MET A 53 4.84 -9.94 1.65
N SER A 54 4.13 -10.77 2.41
CA SER A 54 4.40 -12.19 2.47
C SER A 54 4.50 -12.64 1.01
N PRO A 55 5.53 -13.42 0.64
CA PRO A 55 5.75 -13.78 -0.76
C PRO A 55 4.46 -14.41 -1.28
N THR A 56 3.73 -13.64 -2.09
CA THR A 56 2.41 -14.06 -2.55
C THR A 56 2.63 -15.30 -3.40
N LYS A 57 1.97 -16.41 -3.10
CA LYS A 57 2.16 -17.65 -3.88
C LYS A 57 1.73 -17.40 -5.31
N LYS A 58 2.59 -17.74 -6.29
CA LYS A 58 2.26 -17.63 -7.74
C LYS A 58 0.97 -18.38 -8.05
N GLN A 59 -0.02 -17.68 -8.61
CA GLN A 59 -1.30 -18.26 -9.02
C GLN A 59 -1.36 -18.41 -10.54
N ARG A 60 -2.21 -19.31 -11.05
CA ARG A 60 -2.40 -19.50 -12.50
C ARG A 60 -3.11 -18.28 -13.11
N CYS A 61 -2.68 -17.88 -14.30
CA CYS A 61 -3.40 -16.86 -15.07
C CYS A 61 -4.81 -17.35 -15.48
N ILE A 62 -5.83 -16.54 -15.22
CA ILE A 62 -7.24 -16.87 -15.52
C ILE A 62 -7.56 -16.97 -17.02
N VAL A 63 -6.79 -16.26 -17.86
CA VAL A 63 -7.00 -16.19 -19.31
C VAL A 63 -6.25 -17.32 -20.05
N CYS A 64 -5.17 -17.84 -19.47
CA CYS A 64 -4.40 -18.90 -20.10
C CYS A 64 -5.18 -20.23 -20.11
N PRO A 65 -5.12 -21.00 -21.20
CA PRO A 65 -5.71 -22.33 -21.23
C PRO A 65 -5.04 -23.23 -20.18
N ARG A 66 -5.83 -24.14 -19.59
CA ARG A 66 -5.38 -25.00 -18.49
C ARG A 66 -4.18 -25.88 -18.84
N SER A 67 -3.95 -26.17 -20.12
CA SER A 67 -2.83 -26.98 -20.60
C SER A 67 -1.47 -26.30 -20.43
N LYS A 68 -1.39 -24.96 -20.40
CA LYS A 68 -0.11 -24.23 -20.33
C LYS A 68 0.39 -23.96 -18.91
N ASP A 69 -0.47 -24.10 -17.90
CA ASP A 69 -0.20 -23.85 -16.48
C ASP A 69 0.67 -22.61 -16.16
N ILE A 70 0.40 -21.47 -16.81
CA ILE A 70 1.23 -20.28 -16.63
C ILE A 70 0.92 -19.65 -15.25
N LYS A 71 1.88 -19.76 -14.32
CA LYS A 71 1.80 -19.18 -12.96
C LYS A 71 2.49 -17.81 -12.88
N THR A 72 1.78 -16.82 -12.34
CA THR A 72 2.26 -15.43 -12.23
C THR A 72 1.89 -14.79 -10.89
N LEU A 73 2.59 -13.71 -10.54
CA LEU A 73 2.29 -12.85 -9.38
C LEU A 73 1.47 -11.62 -9.76
N SER A 74 1.45 -11.28 -11.04
CA SER A 74 0.75 -10.12 -11.57
C SER A 74 -0.77 -10.30 -11.45
N HIS A 75 -1.43 -9.26 -10.94
CA HIS A 75 -2.88 -9.19 -10.80
C HIS A 75 -3.40 -7.90 -11.43
N CYS A 76 -4.64 -7.93 -11.93
CA CYS A 76 -5.29 -6.73 -12.44
C CYS A 76 -5.55 -5.75 -11.28
N ASN A 77 -5.24 -4.47 -11.47
CA ASN A 77 -5.48 -3.49 -10.41
C ASN A 77 -6.98 -3.30 -10.11
N PHE A 78 -7.83 -3.43 -11.13
CA PHE A 78 -9.28 -3.23 -11.03
C PHE A 78 -10.02 -4.45 -10.47
N CYS A 79 -9.78 -5.64 -11.01
CA CYS A 79 -10.53 -6.85 -10.63
C CYS A 79 -9.77 -7.83 -9.73
N LYS A 80 -8.50 -7.54 -9.40
CA LYS A 80 -7.60 -8.35 -8.55
C LYS A 80 -7.38 -9.80 -9.01
N GLN A 81 -7.88 -10.19 -10.19
CA GLN A 81 -7.63 -11.50 -10.78
C GLN A 81 -6.18 -11.65 -11.21
N THR A 82 -5.64 -12.87 -11.09
CA THR A 82 -4.26 -13.17 -11.51
C THR A 82 -4.18 -13.30 -13.03
N ILE A 83 -3.32 -12.49 -13.65
CA ILE A 83 -3.18 -12.40 -15.11
C ILE A 83 -1.70 -12.38 -15.44
N CYS A 84 -1.25 -13.17 -16.42
CA CYS A 84 0.15 -13.16 -16.84
C CYS A 84 0.49 -11.88 -17.62
N GLN A 85 1.76 -11.51 -17.67
CA GLN A 85 2.21 -10.29 -18.36
C GLN A 85 1.81 -10.22 -19.84
N LYS A 86 1.65 -11.38 -20.52
CA LYS A 86 1.17 -11.43 -21.91
C LYS A 86 -0.28 -10.98 -22.08
N HIS A 87 -1.12 -11.24 -21.08
CA HIS A 87 -2.54 -10.87 -21.08
C HIS A 87 -2.79 -9.56 -20.31
N MET A 88 -1.80 -9.08 -19.55
CA MET A 88 -1.85 -7.79 -18.89
C MET A 88 -1.64 -6.71 -19.94
N LYS A 89 -2.70 -5.98 -20.29
CA LYS A 89 -2.57 -4.82 -21.17
C LYS A 89 -1.96 -3.67 -20.38
N LEU A 90 -0.71 -3.33 -20.68
CA LEU A 90 -0.19 -1.98 -20.44
C LEU A 90 -0.96 -1.07 -21.40
N ILE A 91 -1.74 -0.15 -20.83
CA ILE A 91 -2.71 0.70 -21.54
C ILE A 91 -1.99 1.45 -22.68
N CYS A 92 -2.56 1.51 -23.88
CA CYS A 92 -2.02 2.28 -25.01
C CYS A 92 -2.41 3.76 -24.92
N SER A 93 -1.70 4.66 -25.61
CA SER A 93 -1.88 6.12 -25.53
C SER A 93 -3.33 6.57 -25.77
N SER A 94 -4.07 5.91 -26.66
CA SER A 94 -5.48 6.21 -26.97
C SER A 94 -6.48 5.75 -25.90
N CYS A 95 -6.08 4.84 -25.00
CA CYS A 95 -6.87 4.43 -23.84
C CYS A 95 -6.52 5.22 -22.57
N TYR A 96 -5.49 6.08 -22.62
CA TYR A 96 -5.14 7.01 -21.54
C TYR A 96 -5.92 8.32 -21.63
N GLU A 97 -6.38 8.70 -22.83
CA GLU A 97 -7.05 9.98 -23.10
C GLU A 97 -8.59 9.90 -23.05
N LYS A 98 -9.15 8.91 -22.33
CA LYS A 98 -10.60 8.82 -22.03
C LYS A 98 -10.85 8.72 -20.54
#